data_AF-A0A2Z6RF56-F1
#
_entry.id   AF-A0A2Z6RF56-F1
#
_cell.length_a   1.000
_cell.length_b   1.000
_cell.length_c   1.000
_cell.angle_alpha   90.00
_cell.angle_beta   90.00
_cell.angle_gamma   90.00
#
_symmetry.space_group_name_H-M   'P 1'
#
loop_
_entity.id
_entity.type
_entity.pdbx_description
1 polymer ?
#
loop_
_entity_poly.entity_id
_entity_poly.type
_entity_poly.pdbx_seq_one_letter_code
_entity_poly.pdbx_strand_id
1 'polypeptide(L)'
;MEDITSEHWTHFEAHILDSAHRFALLINALHNIANTSDPTDHPQRALDTINNCWADIKDILMSAAAHTLPLRKQNTTHPRLKPKDKPADMNKLDRHTAKLLVFIHETHQYQVTTPHDPAAFSQLKDRWESQILLFNKDYADDRDLQFDSSFLPDSPNWLDQLNQVAHKRKKTEWKAFNSYQSHKITAAVKARFAIIQSDQTRWISSSLDRHKPNVSIDRLMVTSEDGLQELLLHPDEVRQAATNAYVSQFRKRNS
;
A
#
# COMPACT_ATOMS: atom_id res chain seq x y z
N MET A 1 22.88 -9.52 -12.56
CA MET A 1 21.87 -8.52 -12.95
C MET A 1 22.21 -8.13 -14.36
N GLU A 2 21.28 -8.28 -15.28
CA GLU A 2 21.52 -7.97 -16.70
C GLU A 2 21.23 -6.49 -16.88
N ASP A 3 22.27 -5.70 -17.11
CA ASP A 3 22.12 -4.28 -17.42
C ASP A 3 21.51 -4.15 -18.82
N ILE A 4 20.62 -3.16 -19.00
CA ILE A 4 20.01 -2.90 -20.31
C ILE A 4 21.13 -2.49 -21.27
N THR A 5 21.44 -3.36 -22.22
CA THR A 5 22.47 -3.11 -23.23
C THR A 5 21.89 -2.36 -24.43
N SER A 6 22.77 -1.81 -25.29
CA SER A 6 22.36 -1.19 -26.55
C SER A 6 21.56 -2.15 -27.45
N GLU A 7 21.85 -3.44 -27.39
CA GLU A 7 21.17 -4.49 -28.16
C GLU A 7 19.69 -4.63 -27.76
N HIS A 8 19.38 -4.56 -26.46
CA HIS A 8 18.00 -4.59 -25.97
C HIS A 8 17.19 -3.40 -26.51
N TRP A 9 17.79 -2.21 -26.57
CA TRP A 9 17.14 -1.04 -27.17
C TRP A 9 16.96 -1.17 -28.68
N THR A 10 17.92 -1.76 -29.39
CA THR A 10 17.78 -2.05 -30.83
C THR A 10 16.64 -3.04 -31.09
N HIS A 11 16.48 -4.07 -30.25
CA HIS A 11 15.35 -4.99 -30.36
C HIS A 11 14.02 -4.33 -30.01
N PHE A 12 13.98 -3.48 -28.99
CA PHE A 12 12.80 -2.69 -28.65
C PHE A 12 12.38 -1.79 -29.81
N GLU A 13 13.33 -1.06 -30.41
CA GLU A 13 13.09 -0.19 -31.56
C GLU A 13 12.56 -0.98 -32.77
N ALA A 14 13.18 -2.13 -33.09
CA ALA A 14 12.73 -3.00 -34.15
C ALA A 14 11.28 -3.48 -33.93
N HIS A 15 10.92 -3.81 -32.69
CA HIS A 15 9.57 -4.25 -32.33
C HIS A 15 8.53 -3.12 -32.44
N ILE A 16 8.92 -1.88 -32.11
CA ILE A 16 8.06 -0.70 -32.32
C ILE A 16 7.89 -0.39 -33.81
N LEU A 17 8.97 -0.50 -34.59
CA LEU A 17 8.94 -0.29 -36.04
C LEU A 17 8.09 -1.33 -36.76
N ASP A 18 8.09 -2.59 -36.32
CA ASP A 18 7.18 -3.63 -36.84
C ASP A 18 5.70 -3.26 -36.59
N SER A 19 5.44 -2.60 -35.47
CA SER A 19 4.11 -2.07 -35.12
C SER A 19 3.77 -0.71 -35.76
N ALA A 20 4.64 -0.14 -36.61
CA ALA A 20 4.47 1.19 -37.21
C ALA A 20 3.15 1.34 -37.98
N HIS A 21 2.69 0.26 -38.63
CA HIS A 21 1.42 0.23 -39.34
C HIS A 21 0.20 0.50 -38.42
N ARG A 22 0.26 0.09 -37.15
CA ARG A 22 -0.78 0.37 -36.14
C ARG A 22 -0.79 1.85 -35.76
N PHE A 23 0.37 2.48 -35.66
CA PHE A 23 0.47 3.92 -35.40
C PHE A 23 -0.10 4.76 -36.55
N ALA A 24 0.09 4.34 -37.79
CA ALA A 24 -0.53 5.01 -38.95
C ALA A 24 -2.06 4.99 -38.88
N LEU A 25 -2.66 3.86 -38.46
CA LEU A 25 -4.11 3.75 -38.25
C LEU A 25 -4.60 4.67 -37.13
N LEU A 26 -3.85 4.78 -36.03
CA LEU A 26 -4.15 5.67 -34.91
C LEU A 26 -4.07 7.15 -35.31
N ILE A 27 -3.04 7.53 -36.06
CA ILE A 27 -2.87 8.90 -36.57
C ILE A 27 -4.04 9.28 -37.50
N ASN A 28 -4.46 8.35 -38.37
CA ASN A 28 -5.61 8.58 -39.24
C ASN A 28 -6.93 8.71 -38.45
N ALA A 29 -7.12 7.92 -37.40
CA ALA A 29 -8.28 8.03 -36.51
C ALA A 29 -8.34 9.41 -35.82
N LEU A 30 -7.20 9.92 -35.34
CA LEU A 30 -7.10 11.24 -34.73
C LEU A 30 -7.29 12.38 -35.73
N HIS A 31 -6.74 12.28 -36.94
CA HIS A 31 -6.98 13.26 -38.00
C HIS A 31 -8.45 13.31 -38.43
N ASN A 32 -9.14 12.18 -38.45
CA ASN A 32 -10.56 12.14 -38.76
C ASN A 32 -11.41 12.88 -37.71
N ILE A 33 -11.02 12.83 -36.43
CA ILE A 33 -11.66 13.62 -35.35
C ILE A 33 -11.37 15.12 -35.52
N ALA A 34 -10.15 15.48 -35.91
CA ALA A 34 -9.79 16.88 -36.12
C ALA A 34 -10.50 17.49 -37.34
N ASN A 35 -10.86 16.66 -38.33
CA ASN A 35 -11.47 17.09 -39.59
C ASN A 35 -13.01 16.98 -39.63
N THR A 36 -13.66 16.45 -38.59
CA THR A 36 -15.13 16.46 -38.48
C THR A 36 -15.62 17.87 -38.14
N SER A 37 -16.10 18.61 -39.15
CA SER A 37 -16.59 19.98 -39.06
C SER A 37 -17.97 20.16 -38.41
N ASP A 38 -18.55 19.12 -37.79
CA ASP A 38 -19.89 19.18 -37.21
C ASP A 38 -19.79 19.43 -35.68
N PRO A 39 -20.20 20.62 -35.17
CA PRO A 39 -20.09 20.98 -33.75
C PRO A 39 -20.99 20.13 -32.85
N THR A 40 -21.85 19.30 -33.43
CA THR A 40 -22.81 18.44 -32.75
C THR A 40 -22.36 16.98 -32.61
N ASP A 41 -21.25 16.59 -33.25
CA ASP A 41 -20.74 15.23 -33.13
C ASP A 41 -20.07 15.03 -31.75
N HIS A 42 -20.56 14.03 -31.03
CA HIS A 42 -20.55 13.98 -29.58
C HIS A 42 -19.14 14.13 -28.95
N PRO A 43 -18.90 15.10 -28.04
CA PRO A 43 -17.60 15.25 -27.35
C PRO A 43 -17.17 13.99 -26.59
N GLN A 44 -18.15 13.17 -26.19
CA GLN A 44 -17.90 11.86 -25.59
C GLN A 44 -17.24 10.87 -26.58
N ARG A 45 -17.64 10.86 -27.84
CA ARG A 45 -17.08 9.97 -28.88
C ARG A 45 -15.63 10.32 -29.22
N ALA A 46 -15.32 11.62 -29.25
CA ALA A 46 -13.95 12.10 -29.42
C ALA A 46 -13.08 11.69 -28.22
N LEU A 47 -13.58 11.87 -27.00
CA LEU A 47 -12.89 11.46 -25.77
C LEU A 47 -12.65 9.94 -25.72
N ASP A 48 -13.67 9.14 -26.04
CA ASP A 48 -13.57 7.68 -26.07
C ASP A 48 -12.54 7.21 -27.11
N THR A 49 -12.49 7.86 -28.27
CA THR A 49 -11.51 7.53 -29.31
C THR A 49 -10.09 7.91 -28.91
N ILE A 50 -9.88 9.07 -28.27
CA ILE A 50 -8.58 9.47 -27.70
C ILE A 50 -8.13 8.48 -26.63
N ASN A 51 -9.03 8.09 -25.72
CA ASN A 51 -8.72 7.13 -24.66
C ASN A 51 -8.34 5.76 -25.23
N ASN A 52 -9.08 5.27 -26.25
CA ASN A 52 -8.77 4.02 -26.93
C ASN A 52 -7.41 4.10 -27.65
N CYS A 53 -7.13 5.21 -28.35
CA CYS A 53 -5.83 5.40 -29.00
C CYS A 53 -4.67 5.38 -27.97
N TRP A 54 -4.87 6.01 -26.81
CA TRP A 54 -3.87 6.01 -25.75
C TRP A 54 -3.67 4.64 -25.12
N ALA A 55 -4.76 3.88 -24.95
CA ALA A 55 -4.70 2.50 -24.48
C ALA A 55 -3.93 1.62 -25.47
N ASP A 56 -4.16 1.77 -26.77
CA ASP A 56 -3.47 1.02 -27.83
C ASP A 56 -1.97 1.35 -27.89
N ILE A 57 -1.61 2.64 -27.81
CA ILE A 57 -0.20 3.08 -27.74
C ILE A 57 0.49 2.45 -26.53
N LYS A 58 -0.18 2.51 -25.37
CA LYS A 58 0.34 1.95 -24.13
C LYS A 58 0.53 0.44 -24.23
N ASP A 59 -0.41 -0.28 -24.83
CA ASP A 59 -0.32 -1.73 -25.01
C ASP A 59 0.85 -2.11 -25.91
N ILE A 60 1.03 -1.41 -27.03
CA ILE A 60 2.17 -1.64 -27.95
C ILE A 60 3.50 -1.41 -27.22
N LEU A 61 3.63 -0.32 -26.47
CA LEU A 61 4.84 -0.02 -25.72
C LEU A 61 5.11 -1.04 -24.61
N MET A 62 4.08 -1.45 -23.87
CA MET A 62 4.20 -2.45 -22.81
C MET A 62 4.54 -3.83 -23.36
N SER A 63 3.95 -4.22 -24.49
CA SER A 63 4.26 -5.48 -25.19
C SER A 63 5.70 -5.50 -25.69
N ALA A 64 6.14 -4.44 -26.38
CA ALA A 64 7.52 -4.30 -26.83
C ALA A 64 8.50 -4.36 -25.65
N ALA A 65 8.21 -3.64 -24.56
CA ALA A 65 9.03 -3.64 -23.35
C ALA A 65 9.09 -5.03 -22.69
N ALA A 66 7.96 -5.74 -22.61
CA ALA A 66 7.90 -7.07 -22.02
C ALA A 66 8.70 -8.12 -22.82
N HIS A 67 8.79 -7.95 -24.15
CA HIS A 67 9.48 -8.88 -25.03
C HIS A 67 10.97 -8.58 -25.22
N THR A 68 11.40 -7.33 -25.02
CA THR A 68 12.76 -6.90 -25.41
C THR A 68 13.57 -6.31 -24.26
N LEU A 69 12.94 -5.87 -23.17
CA LEU A 69 13.64 -5.27 -22.03
C LEU A 69 13.67 -6.23 -20.84
N PRO A 70 14.83 -6.37 -20.15
CA PRO A 70 14.91 -7.22 -18.98
C PRO A 70 14.04 -6.66 -17.85
N LEU A 71 13.22 -7.51 -17.24
CA LEU A 71 12.36 -7.16 -16.12
C LEU A 71 13.20 -6.82 -14.88
N ARG A 72 13.45 -5.53 -14.66
CA ARG A 72 14.07 -5.06 -13.43
C ARG A 72 13.05 -5.11 -12.31
N LYS A 73 13.18 -6.09 -11.40
CA LYS A 73 12.50 -6.02 -10.10
C LYS A 73 12.92 -4.70 -9.44
N GLN A 74 11.97 -3.80 -9.26
CA GLN A 74 12.22 -2.55 -8.55
C GLN A 74 12.73 -2.91 -7.17
N ASN A 75 14.00 -2.59 -6.89
CA ASN A 75 14.49 -2.58 -5.52
C ASN A 75 13.73 -1.46 -4.82
N THR A 76 12.70 -1.83 -4.08
CA THR A 76 11.96 -0.92 -3.21
C THR A 76 13.00 -0.24 -2.31
N THR A 77 13.14 1.07 -2.46
CA THR A 77 13.94 1.93 -1.56
C THR A 77 13.32 2.02 -0.17
N HIS A 78 12.07 1.56 -0.01
CA HIS A 78 11.56 1.19 1.28
C HIS A 78 12.31 -0.04 1.76
N PRO A 79 12.98 -0.01 2.94
CA PRO A 79 13.53 -1.21 3.52
C PRO A 79 12.39 -2.23 3.47
N ARG A 80 12.60 -3.34 2.76
CA ARG A 80 11.70 -4.49 2.84
C ARG A 80 11.41 -4.62 4.31
N LEU A 81 10.16 -4.43 4.70
CA LEU A 81 9.73 -4.75 6.04
C LEU A 81 10.19 -6.19 6.19
N LYS A 82 11.31 -6.41 6.90
CA LYS A 82 11.71 -7.74 7.31
C LYS A 82 10.43 -8.35 7.85
N PRO A 83 10.07 -9.60 7.50
CA PRO A 83 8.91 -10.26 8.07
C PRO A 83 8.95 -9.97 9.57
N LYS A 84 8.07 -9.06 9.99
CA LYS A 84 8.28 -8.33 11.25
C LYS A 84 8.23 -9.40 12.32
N ASP A 85 9.25 -9.46 13.16
CA ASP A 85 9.29 -10.42 14.26
C ASP A 85 7.97 -10.30 15.01
N LYS A 86 7.14 -11.35 14.87
CA LYS A 86 5.98 -11.55 15.72
C LYS A 86 6.51 -11.57 17.16
N PRO A 87 5.77 -11.02 18.13
CA PRO A 87 6.11 -11.21 19.53
C PRO A 87 6.39 -12.70 19.78
N ALA A 88 7.45 -13.01 20.53
CA ALA A 88 7.86 -14.39 20.78
C ALA A 88 6.69 -15.26 21.30
N ASP A 89 5.82 -14.66 22.11
CA ASP A 89 4.62 -15.31 22.64
C ASP A 89 3.58 -15.65 21.56
N MET A 90 3.35 -14.77 20.58
CA MET A 90 2.45 -15.08 19.47
C MET A 90 3.04 -16.14 18.53
N ASN A 91 4.36 -16.13 18.32
CA ASN A 91 5.04 -17.19 17.58
C ASN A 91 4.95 -18.55 18.30
N LYS A 92 5.01 -18.54 19.64
CA LYS A 92 4.87 -19.75 20.46
C LYS A 92 3.45 -20.33 20.36
N LEU A 93 2.43 -19.49 20.50
CA LEU A 93 1.01 -19.86 20.35
C LEU A 93 0.75 -20.50 18.98
N ASP A 94 1.10 -19.79 17.90
CA ASP A 94 0.95 -20.27 16.52
C ASP A 94 1.63 -21.63 16.32
N ARG A 95 2.82 -21.82 16.89
CA ARG A 95 3.57 -23.08 16.79
C ARG A 95 2.87 -24.23 17.50
N HIS A 96 2.30 -23.99 18.68
CA HIS A 96 1.58 -25.02 19.43
C HIS A 96 0.27 -25.40 18.74
N THR A 97 -0.48 -24.42 18.22
CA THR A 97 -1.68 -24.67 17.42
C THR A 97 -1.36 -25.40 16.12
N ALA A 98 -0.26 -25.07 15.44
CA ALA A 98 0.18 -25.79 14.24
C ALA A 98 0.55 -27.25 14.54
N LYS A 99 1.26 -27.52 15.64
CA LYS A 99 1.56 -28.89 16.08
C LYS A 99 0.30 -29.69 16.35
N LEU A 100 -0.72 -29.06 16.93
CA LEU A 100 -2.01 -29.69 17.19
C LEU A 100 -2.75 -30.08 15.91
N LEU A 101 -2.72 -29.21 14.89
CA LEU A 101 -3.30 -29.51 13.58
C LEU A 101 -2.58 -30.66 12.86
N VAL A 102 -1.25 -30.73 12.99
CA VAL A 102 -0.46 -31.87 12.48
C VAL A 102 -0.89 -33.17 13.17
N PHE A 103 -1.06 -33.14 14.50
CA PHE A 103 -1.55 -34.30 15.24
C PHE A 103 -2.93 -34.77 14.78
N ILE A 104 -3.87 -33.84 14.61
CA ILE A 104 -5.22 -34.17 14.11
C ILE A 104 -5.12 -34.87 12.76
N HIS A 105 -4.27 -34.36 11.86
CA HIS A 105 -4.02 -34.98 10.57
C HIS A 105 -3.39 -36.38 10.69
N GLU A 106 -2.34 -36.54 11.50
CA GLU A 106 -1.69 -37.84 11.74
C GLU A 106 -2.67 -38.88 12.31
N THR A 107 -3.53 -38.47 13.24
CA THR A 107 -4.55 -39.35 13.84
C THR A 107 -5.59 -39.77 12.80
N HIS A 108 -6.06 -38.83 11.97
CA HIS A 108 -6.98 -39.13 10.89
C HIS A 108 -6.36 -40.10 9.87
N GLN A 109 -5.09 -39.90 9.50
CA GLN A 109 -4.37 -40.81 8.61
C GLN A 109 -4.22 -42.20 9.22
N TYR A 110 -3.86 -42.30 10.51
CA TYR A 110 -3.75 -43.57 11.24
C TYR A 110 -5.08 -44.34 11.24
N GLN A 111 -6.20 -43.67 11.54
CA GLN A 111 -7.53 -44.27 11.51
C GLN A 111 -7.93 -44.82 10.12
N VAL A 112 -7.47 -44.17 9.04
CA VAL A 112 -7.75 -44.59 7.66
C VAL A 112 -6.83 -45.72 7.18
N THR A 113 -5.56 -45.72 7.58
CA THR A 113 -4.53 -46.58 6.96
C THR A 113 -4.14 -47.79 7.81
N THR A 114 -4.32 -47.77 9.13
CA THR A 114 -3.88 -48.88 10.00
C THR A 114 -4.80 -49.04 11.21
N PRO A 115 -6.03 -49.55 11.04
CA PRO A 115 -7.06 -49.53 12.09
C PRO A 115 -6.80 -50.47 13.29
N HIS A 116 -5.75 -51.30 13.28
CA HIS A 116 -5.64 -52.48 14.14
C HIS A 116 -4.29 -52.67 14.85
N ASP A 117 -3.57 -51.59 15.18
CA ASP A 117 -2.45 -51.66 16.13
C ASP A 117 -2.72 -50.86 17.43
N PRO A 118 -3.42 -51.48 18.40
CA PRO A 118 -3.74 -50.84 19.68
C PRO A 118 -2.53 -50.30 20.43
N ALA A 119 -1.36 -50.92 20.27
CA ALA A 119 -0.13 -50.50 20.94
C ALA A 119 0.45 -49.22 20.32
N ALA A 120 0.46 -49.12 18.99
CA ALA A 120 0.88 -47.90 18.30
C ALA A 120 -0.05 -46.72 18.59
N PHE A 121 -1.38 -46.96 18.64
CA PHE A 121 -2.33 -45.92 19.01
C PHE A 121 -2.16 -45.46 20.47
N SER A 122 -1.89 -46.38 21.40
CA SER A 122 -1.63 -46.03 22.81
C SER A 122 -0.38 -45.18 22.96
N GLN A 123 0.72 -45.50 22.27
CA GLN A 123 1.94 -44.69 22.30
C GLN A 123 1.74 -43.29 21.69
N LEU A 124 0.96 -43.21 20.61
CA LEU A 124 0.55 -41.94 20.02
C LEU A 124 -0.25 -41.13 21.07
N LYS A 125 -1.25 -41.74 21.71
CA LYS A 125 -2.09 -41.11 22.74
C LYS A 125 -1.26 -40.50 23.88
N ASP A 126 -0.40 -41.28 24.54
CA ASP A 126 0.35 -40.84 25.72
C ASP A 126 1.27 -39.64 25.42
N ARG A 127 1.91 -39.69 24.25
CA ARG A 127 2.76 -38.60 23.76
C ARG A 127 1.98 -37.31 23.56
N TRP A 128 0.75 -37.41 23.07
CA TRP A 128 -0.06 -36.25 22.70
C TRP A 128 -0.87 -35.69 23.87
N GLU A 129 -1.32 -36.52 24.81
CA GLU A 129 -1.96 -36.06 26.05
C GLU A 129 -1.06 -35.09 26.81
N SER A 130 0.23 -35.44 26.94
CA SER A 130 1.25 -34.58 27.57
C SER A 130 1.43 -33.24 26.83
N GLN A 131 1.36 -33.24 25.50
CA GLN A 131 1.50 -32.03 24.69
C GLN A 131 0.25 -31.14 24.73
N ILE A 132 -0.94 -31.72 24.69
CA ILE A 132 -2.20 -30.99 24.77
C ILE A 132 -2.30 -30.25 26.11
N LEU A 133 -1.97 -30.92 27.22
CA LEU A 133 -1.90 -30.30 28.54
C LEU A 133 -0.89 -29.15 28.58
N LEU A 134 0.26 -29.30 27.93
CA LEU A 134 1.24 -28.22 27.82
C LEU A 134 0.69 -27.03 27.02
N PHE A 135 0.04 -27.28 25.89
CA PHE A 135 -0.49 -26.22 25.02
C PHE A 135 -1.71 -25.52 25.63
N ASN A 136 -2.50 -26.20 26.45
CA ASN A 136 -3.60 -25.59 27.20
C ASN A 136 -3.13 -24.47 28.14
N LYS A 137 -1.91 -24.56 28.67
CA LYS A 137 -1.35 -23.53 29.55
C LYS A 137 -1.23 -22.17 28.86
N ASP A 138 -1.08 -22.15 27.53
CA ASP A 138 -1.02 -20.89 26.79
C ASP A 138 -2.39 -20.19 26.71
N TYR A 139 -3.46 -20.88 27.10
CA TYR A 139 -4.84 -20.43 27.09
C TYR A 139 -5.47 -20.51 28.48
N ALA A 140 -4.68 -20.40 29.55
CA ALA A 140 -5.14 -20.54 30.94
C ALA A 140 -6.37 -19.64 31.25
N ASP A 141 -6.42 -18.46 30.63
CA ASP A 141 -7.47 -17.45 30.83
C ASP A 141 -8.69 -17.64 29.93
N ASP A 142 -8.65 -18.55 28.94
CA ASP A 142 -9.73 -18.78 27.99
C ASP A 142 -10.08 -20.27 27.90
N ARG A 143 -11.09 -20.67 28.66
CA ARG A 143 -11.57 -22.06 28.72
C ARG A 143 -12.09 -22.57 27.38
N ASP A 144 -12.65 -21.71 26.52
CA ASP A 144 -13.19 -22.11 25.22
C ASP A 144 -12.09 -22.47 24.21
N LEU A 145 -10.86 -22.06 24.51
CA LEU A 145 -9.65 -22.40 23.77
C LEU A 145 -8.87 -23.54 24.42
N GLN A 146 -9.31 -24.06 25.56
CA GLN A 146 -8.71 -25.24 26.18
C GLN A 146 -9.38 -26.50 25.63
N PHE A 147 -8.61 -27.59 25.55
CA PHE A 147 -9.16 -28.90 25.27
C PHE A 147 -9.14 -29.73 26.56
N ASP A 148 -10.27 -30.36 26.89
CA ASP A 148 -10.32 -31.24 28.04
C ASP A 148 -9.74 -32.62 27.68
N SER A 149 -8.50 -32.87 28.11
CA SER A 149 -7.79 -34.11 27.84
C SER A 149 -8.39 -35.32 28.55
N SER A 150 -9.25 -35.11 29.56
CA SER A 150 -9.94 -36.20 30.26
C SER A 150 -10.95 -36.96 29.39
N PHE A 151 -11.22 -36.46 28.17
CA PHE A 151 -12.15 -37.05 27.19
C PHE A 151 -11.47 -37.85 26.05
N LEU A 152 -10.15 -38.04 26.07
CA LEU A 152 -9.42 -38.91 25.12
C LEU A 152 -9.52 -40.39 25.54
N PRO A 153 -9.72 -41.41 24.68
CA PRO A 153 -10.37 -41.58 23.38
C PRO A 153 -11.74 -42.30 23.54
N ASP A 154 -12.32 -42.30 24.74
CA ASP A 154 -13.54 -43.06 25.05
C ASP A 154 -14.80 -42.41 24.42
N SER A 155 -14.68 -41.17 23.96
CA SER A 155 -15.73 -40.47 23.21
C SER A 155 -15.48 -40.57 21.71
N PRO A 156 -16.42 -41.10 20.89
CA PRO A 156 -16.23 -41.21 19.44
C PRO A 156 -15.97 -39.87 18.72
N ASN A 157 -16.28 -38.74 19.37
CA ASN A 157 -16.19 -37.40 18.78
C ASN A 157 -14.99 -36.57 19.29
N TRP A 158 -14.06 -37.18 20.05
CA TRP A 158 -12.95 -36.45 20.67
C TRP A 158 -12.07 -35.71 19.64
N LEU A 159 -11.86 -36.31 18.47
CA LEU A 159 -11.03 -35.74 17.40
C LEU A 159 -11.69 -34.51 16.77
N ASP A 160 -13.01 -34.55 16.59
CA ASP A 160 -13.79 -33.42 16.08
C ASP A 160 -13.78 -32.26 17.07
N GLN A 161 -13.90 -32.55 18.37
CA GLN A 161 -13.80 -31.53 19.42
C GLN A 161 -12.42 -30.88 19.44
N LEU A 162 -11.36 -31.68 19.34
CA LEU A 162 -9.99 -31.18 19.27
C LEU A 162 -9.79 -30.29 18.04
N ASN A 163 -10.35 -30.70 16.90
CA ASN A 163 -10.31 -29.95 15.66
C ASN A 163 -11.04 -28.60 15.77
N GLN A 164 -12.20 -28.57 16.42
CA GLN A 164 -12.93 -27.33 16.69
C GLN A 164 -12.13 -26.38 17.57
N VAL A 165 -11.52 -26.87 18.66
CA VAL A 165 -10.66 -26.07 19.54
C VAL A 165 -9.45 -25.52 18.78
N ALA A 166 -8.78 -26.35 17.98
CA ALA A 166 -7.63 -25.92 17.16
C ALA A 166 -8.01 -24.79 16.18
N HIS A 167 -9.18 -24.88 15.55
CA HIS A 167 -9.68 -23.84 14.66
C HIS A 167 -10.06 -22.55 15.40
N LYS A 168 -10.66 -22.66 16.60
CA LYS A 168 -10.94 -21.50 17.47
C LYS A 168 -9.63 -20.80 17.85
N ARG A 169 -8.61 -21.54 18.30
CA ARG A 169 -7.27 -21.02 18.62
C ARG A 169 -6.69 -20.23 17.45
N LYS A 170 -6.62 -20.85 16.27
CA LYS A 170 -6.11 -20.22 15.05
C LYS A 170 -6.84 -18.92 14.70
N LYS A 171 -8.16 -18.89 14.86
CA LYS A 171 -8.97 -17.69 14.60
C LYS A 171 -8.67 -16.58 15.61
N THR A 172 -8.52 -16.93 16.89
CA THR A 172 -8.19 -15.97 17.95
C THR A 172 -6.77 -15.43 17.80
N GLU A 173 -5.79 -16.30 17.56
CA GLU A 173 -4.39 -15.93 17.28
C GLU A 173 -4.30 -14.97 16.09
N TRP A 174 -5.00 -15.28 14.99
CA TRP A 174 -5.04 -14.42 13.80
C TRP A 174 -5.62 -13.03 14.08
N LYS A 175 -6.73 -12.96 14.84
CA LYS A 175 -7.31 -11.68 15.27
C LYS A 175 -6.33 -10.88 16.14
N ALA A 176 -5.68 -11.53 17.10
CA ALA A 176 -4.72 -10.89 17.98
C ALA A 176 -3.51 -10.34 17.18
N PHE A 177 -2.99 -11.13 16.23
CA PHE A 177 -1.92 -10.69 15.34
C PHE A 177 -2.31 -9.47 14.48
N ASN A 178 -3.50 -9.48 13.88
CA ASN A 178 -3.99 -8.35 13.09
C ASN A 178 -4.18 -7.09 13.93
N SER A 179 -4.73 -7.24 15.14
CA SER A 179 -4.86 -6.14 16.10
C SER A 179 -3.49 -5.55 16.45
N TYR A 180 -2.49 -6.39 16.73
CA TYR A 180 -1.13 -5.96 17.00
C TYR A 180 -0.51 -5.20 15.81
N GLN A 181 -0.67 -5.71 14.58
CA GLN A 181 -0.15 -5.01 13.39
C GLN A 181 -0.83 -3.65 13.18
N SER A 182 -2.15 -3.58 13.37
CA SER A 182 -2.91 -2.33 13.25
C SER A 182 -2.44 -1.29 14.27
N HIS A 183 -2.35 -1.66 15.56
CA HIS A 183 -1.83 -0.78 16.61
C HIS A 183 -0.41 -0.30 16.31
N LYS A 184 0.46 -1.17 15.82
CA LYS A 184 1.85 -0.81 15.45
C LYS A 184 1.89 0.22 14.32
N ILE A 185 1.04 0.07 13.30
CA ILE A 185 0.91 1.04 12.20
C ILE A 185 0.39 2.36 12.74
N THR A 186 -0.71 2.35 13.51
CA THR A 186 -1.28 3.54 14.11
C THR A 186 -0.29 4.28 14.99
N ALA A 187 0.49 3.57 15.81
CA ALA A 187 1.53 4.17 16.64
C ALA A 187 2.63 4.84 15.82
N ALA A 188 3.10 4.18 14.74
CA ALA A 188 4.10 4.76 13.84
C ALA A 188 3.58 6.01 13.12
N VAL A 189 2.31 5.98 12.69
CA VAL A 189 1.64 7.14 12.08
C VAL A 189 1.55 8.29 13.07
N LYS A 190 1.07 8.03 14.29
CA LYS A 190 1.01 9.04 15.37
C LYS A 190 2.38 9.65 15.67
N ALA A 191 3.43 8.83 15.76
CA ALA A 191 4.79 9.30 15.99
C ALA A 191 5.28 10.25 14.87
N ARG A 192 5.00 9.92 13.60
CA ARG A 192 5.32 10.81 12.48
C ARG A 192 4.55 12.13 12.53
N PHE A 193 3.26 12.07 12.86
CA PHE A 193 2.46 13.29 13.03
C PHE A 193 2.99 14.17 14.17
N ALA A 194 3.41 13.57 15.28
CA ALA A 194 4.01 14.31 16.39
C ALA A 194 5.29 15.05 15.97
N ILE A 195 6.16 14.41 15.18
CA ILE A 195 7.38 15.04 14.62
C ILE A 195 7.02 16.20 13.68
N ILE A 196 6.08 15.99 12.75
CA ILE A 196 5.64 17.03 11.82
C ILE A 196 5.09 18.22 12.59
N GLN A 197 4.26 17.99 13.60
CA GLN A 197 3.68 19.05 14.41
C GLN A 197 4.74 19.79 15.24
N SER A 198 5.72 19.08 15.82
CA SER A 198 6.79 19.72 16.59
C SER A 198 7.74 20.54 15.72
N ASP A 199 8.02 20.06 14.51
CA ASP A 199 8.96 20.72 13.58
C ASP A 199 8.28 21.76 12.67
N GLN A 200 6.95 21.86 12.69
CA GLN A 200 6.19 22.77 11.81
C GLN A 200 6.68 24.21 11.93
N THR A 201 6.83 24.74 13.14
CA THR A 201 7.31 26.11 13.38
C THR A 201 8.74 26.30 12.86
N ARG A 202 9.61 25.31 13.05
CA ARG A 202 11.00 25.33 12.56
C ARG A 202 11.07 25.30 11.03
N TRP A 203 10.21 24.51 10.38
CA TRP A 203 10.15 24.47 8.92
C TRP A 203 9.65 25.79 8.34
N ILE A 204 8.62 26.38 8.93
CA ILE A 204 8.08 27.69 8.54
C ILE A 204 9.17 28.76 8.71
N SER A 205 9.83 28.83 9.88
CA SER A 205 10.89 29.81 10.11
C SER A 205 12.07 29.62 9.15
N SER A 206 12.51 28.37 8.92
CA SER A 206 13.60 28.09 7.98
C SER A 206 13.25 28.45 6.53
N SER A 207 11.98 28.38 6.15
CA SER A 207 11.52 28.80 4.83
C SER A 207 11.45 30.33 4.70
N LEU A 208 11.18 31.03 5.80
CA LEU A 208 11.17 32.49 5.88
C LEU A 208 12.57 33.11 6.00
N ASP A 209 13.51 32.42 6.66
CA ASP A 209 14.90 32.86 6.89
C ASP A 209 15.84 32.61 5.69
N ARG A 210 15.38 31.91 4.64
CA ARG A 210 16.15 31.83 3.39
C ARG A 210 16.25 33.23 2.81
N HIS A 211 17.48 33.75 2.81
CA HIS A 211 17.92 35.04 2.27
C HIS A 211 16.94 35.60 1.22
N LYS A 212 16.07 36.51 1.66
CA LYS A 212 15.31 37.32 0.71
C LYS A 212 16.32 38.26 0.07
N PRO A 213 16.49 38.27 -1.26
CA PRO A 213 17.16 39.42 -1.89
C PRO A 213 16.42 40.66 -1.39
N ASN A 214 17.16 41.70 -0.98
CA ASN A 214 16.56 42.98 -0.61
C ASN A 214 15.82 43.51 -1.84
N VAL A 215 14.53 43.20 -1.96
CA VAL A 215 13.69 43.72 -3.04
C VAL A 215 13.39 45.17 -2.71
N SER A 216 14.09 46.09 -3.36
CA SER A 216 13.72 47.50 -3.38
C SER A 216 12.61 47.70 -4.40
N ILE A 217 11.53 48.36 -3.98
CA ILE A 217 10.46 48.79 -4.89
C ILE A 217 10.71 50.27 -5.12
N ASP A 218 11.24 50.60 -6.28
CA ASP A 218 11.58 51.99 -6.60
C ASP A 218 10.36 52.77 -7.13
N ARG A 219 9.37 52.06 -7.70
CA ARG A 219 8.18 52.63 -8.34
C ARG A 219 7.01 51.66 -8.23
N LEU A 220 5.79 52.18 -8.11
CA LEU A 220 4.58 51.36 -8.01
C LEU A 220 3.47 51.95 -8.88
N MET A 221 2.83 51.11 -9.69
CA MET A 221 1.65 51.51 -10.46
C MET A 221 0.40 51.14 -9.66
N VAL A 222 -0.42 52.13 -9.33
CA VAL A 222 -1.64 51.98 -8.54
C VAL A 222 -2.83 52.30 -9.44
N THR A 223 -3.88 51.50 -9.34
CA THR A 223 -5.17 51.80 -10.00
C THR A 223 -6.08 52.45 -8.98
N SER A 224 -6.47 53.70 -9.23
CA SER A 224 -7.46 54.42 -8.44
C SER A 224 -8.85 53.79 -8.60
N GLU A 225 -9.78 54.10 -7.69
CA GLU A 225 -11.14 53.56 -7.71
C GLU A 225 -11.89 53.87 -9.01
N ASP A 226 -11.55 54.98 -9.67
CA ASP A 226 -12.09 55.39 -10.97
C ASP A 226 -11.47 54.64 -12.18
N GLY A 227 -10.60 53.66 -11.93
CA GLY A 227 -9.92 52.85 -12.96
C GLY A 227 -8.70 53.50 -13.62
N LEU A 228 -8.34 54.72 -13.20
CA LEU A 228 -7.15 55.43 -13.66
C LEU A 228 -5.89 54.83 -13.06
N GLN A 229 -4.85 54.64 -13.88
CA GLN A 229 -3.53 54.17 -13.43
C GLN A 229 -2.62 55.35 -13.12
N GLU A 230 -2.05 55.36 -11.93
CA GLU A 230 -1.09 56.35 -11.46
C GLU A 230 0.25 55.67 -11.13
N LEU A 231 1.36 56.28 -11.55
CA LEU A 231 2.70 55.79 -11.26
C LEU A 231 3.32 56.57 -10.10
N LEU A 232 3.47 55.91 -8.96
CA LEU A 232 4.12 56.45 -7.78
C LEU A 232 5.65 56.32 -7.90
N LEU A 233 6.34 57.43 -7.64
CA LEU A 233 7.81 57.54 -7.70
C LEU A 233 8.42 57.96 -6.36
N HIS A 234 7.64 58.59 -5.47
CA HIS A 234 8.14 59.05 -4.18
C HIS A 234 8.29 57.87 -3.20
N PRO A 235 9.44 57.72 -2.53
CA PRO A 235 9.71 56.56 -1.67
C PRO A 235 8.66 56.32 -0.58
N ASP A 236 8.16 57.38 0.04
CA ASP A 236 7.15 57.27 1.09
C ASP A 236 5.78 56.81 0.57
N GLU A 237 5.38 57.29 -0.61
CA GLU A 237 4.14 56.92 -1.27
C GLU A 237 4.20 55.47 -1.77
N VAL A 238 5.32 55.08 -2.39
CA VAL A 238 5.58 53.71 -2.84
C VAL A 238 5.55 52.74 -1.65
N ARG A 239 6.21 53.10 -0.54
CA ARG A 239 6.21 52.28 0.69
C ARG A 239 4.80 52.12 1.26
N GLN A 240 4.04 53.20 1.35
CA GLN A 240 2.69 53.18 1.92
C GLN A 240 1.75 52.32 1.07
N ALA A 241 1.76 52.54 -0.25
CA ALA A 241 0.91 51.80 -1.19
C ALA A 241 1.28 50.30 -1.25
N ALA A 242 2.57 49.96 -1.26
CA ALA A 242 3.03 48.57 -1.21
C ALA A 242 2.61 47.86 0.09
N THR A 243 2.70 48.56 1.24
CA THR A 243 2.27 48.02 2.54
C THR A 243 0.76 47.76 2.56
N ASN A 244 -0.04 48.70 2.05
CA ASN A 244 -1.49 48.55 1.98
C ASN A 244 -1.91 47.37 1.06
N ALA A 245 -1.25 47.22 -0.09
CA ALA A 245 -1.49 46.10 -1.01
C ALA A 245 -1.10 44.74 -0.39
N TYR A 246 0.00 44.69 0.35
CA TYR A 246 0.41 43.48 1.07
C TYR A 246 -0.62 43.10 2.14
N VAL A 247 -1.07 44.06 2.96
CA VAL A 247 -2.07 43.81 4.02
C VAL A 247 -3.42 43.36 3.45
N SER A 248 -3.84 43.88 2.29
CA SER A 248 -5.11 43.51 1.67
C SER A 248 -5.11 42.09 1.09
N GLN A 249 -3.99 41.59 0.57
CA GLN A 249 -3.88 40.22 0.03
C GLN A 249 -4.10 39.14 1.10
N PHE A 250 -3.74 39.40 2.34
CA PHE A 250 -3.82 38.43 3.44
C PHE A 250 -4.99 38.67 4.40
N ARG A 251 -5.89 39.62 4.11
CA ARG A 251 -7.13 39.75 4.89
C ARG A 251 -7.98 38.49 4.71
N LYS A 252 -8.31 37.84 5.84
CA LYS A 252 -9.29 36.74 5.88
C LYS A 252 -10.57 37.22 5.19
N ARG A 253 -11.04 36.47 4.20
CA ARG A 253 -12.42 36.57 3.76
C ARG A 253 -13.29 36.21 4.96
N ASN A 254 -14.02 37.18 5.50
CA ASN A 254 -15.12 36.89 6.41
C ASN A 254 -16.21 36.23 5.55
N SER A 255 -16.30 34.92 5.66
CA SER A 255 -17.37 34.07 5.11
C SER A 255 -17.86 33.17 6.23
#